data_AF-A0A965C5A3-F1
#
_entry.id   AF-A0A965C5A3-F1
#
_cell.length_a   1.000
_cell.length_b   1.000
_cell.length_c   1.000
_cell.angle_alpha   90.00
_cell.angle_beta   90.00
_cell.angle_gamma   90.00
#
_symmetry.space_group_name_H-M   'P 1'
#
loop_
_entity.id
_entity.type
_entity.pdbx_description
1 polymer ?
#
loop_
_entity_poly.entity_id
_entity_poly.type
_entity_poly.pdbx_seq_one_letter_code
_entity_poly.pdbx_strand_id
1 'polypeptide(L)'
;MSFEPTKINTKTLYQVLHKALGTKRPHATTGTAAFSAWLQTRFPANTWHVDGAGNMHVDLRLDKTHRTLFVAHVDTVHKTVGKNVYKHGTDNIIRADGDVLGADDGAGVALLMHLMAHGVPAYYLFTQGEERGGIGARYVAKHYAETLVEFDRAIAFDRRGKDSIITYQGGERCCSDEFADILADDLNLRHNDFLYSPDSSGVYTDTAEFTLLIPECTNISVGYDHEHTTKESLDINHYDALAKAVVQIDWDALPAARDPLVEDSLYKFNTTSTHGGGWGKKYYNTYDLYAKYDNLDLYGMTKHEMLDMAYTDPELLVALIRNELGLN
;
A
#
# COMPACT_ATOMS: atom_id res chain seq x y z
N MET A 1 -20.61 11.79 -15.59
CA MET A 1 -19.82 11.63 -16.83
C MET A 1 -19.33 10.19 -16.81
N SER A 2 -19.69 9.37 -17.80
CA SER A 2 -19.24 7.99 -17.88
C SER A 2 -17.73 7.95 -18.12
N PHE A 3 -17.02 7.25 -17.25
CA PHE A 3 -15.61 6.91 -17.43
C PHE A 3 -15.45 6.14 -18.74
N GLU A 4 -14.81 6.76 -19.75
CA GLU A 4 -14.29 6.05 -20.91
C GLU A 4 -12.88 5.56 -20.53
N PRO A 5 -12.64 4.24 -20.46
CA PRO A 5 -11.34 3.68 -20.08
C PRO A 5 -10.28 4.29 -20.98
N THR A 6 -9.43 5.12 -20.38
CA THR A 6 -8.52 5.97 -21.12
C THR A 6 -7.39 5.11 -21.63
N LYS A 7 -7.39 4.80 -22.93
CA LYS A 7 -6.29 4.34 -23.84
C LYS A 7 -4.96 3.84 -23.23
N ILE A 8 -4.98 3.05 -22.17
CA ILE A 8 -3.79 2.32 -21.70
C ILE A 8 -3.76 1.01 -22.49
N ASN A 9 -2.68 0.79 -23.25
CA ASN A 9 -2.54 -0.31 -24.21
C ASN A 9 -2.59 -1.67 -23.48
N THR A 10 -3.14 -2.72 -24.10
CA THR A 10 -3.08 -4.09 -23.55
C THR A 10 -1.64 -4.60 -23.35
N LYS A 11 -0.65 -3.98 -24.02
CA LYS A 11 0.80 -4.21 -23.80
C LYS A 11 1.39 -3.49 -22.57
N THR A 12 0.58 -2.81 -21.76
CA THR A 12 1.06 -1.94 -20.66
C THR A 12 1.86 -2.69 -19.61
N LEU A 13 1.44 -3.91 -19.23
CA LEU A 13 2.12 -4.71 -18.20
C LEU A 13 3.62 -4.81 -18.48
N TYR A 14 3.99 -5.39 -19.62
CA TYR A 14 5.40 -5.61 -19.97
C TYR A 14 6.14 -4.32 -20.34
N GLN A 15 5.45 -3.29 -20.85
CA GLN A 15 6.07 -1.99 -21.11
C GLN A 15 6.51 -1.31 -19.81
N VAL A 16 5.65 -1.34 -18.79
CA VAL A 16 5.94 -0.78 -17.48
C VAL A 16 6.96 -1.65 -16.75
N LEU A 17 6.79 -2.97 -16.77
CA LEU A 17 7.76 -3.90 -16.18
C LEU A 17 9.15 -3.71 -16.80
N HIS A 18 9.26 -3.69 -18.13
CA HIS A 18 10.55 -3.46 -18.80
C HIS A 18 11.16 -2.11 -18.42
N LYS A 19 10.36 -1.06 -18.30
CA LYS A 19 10.85 0.26 -17.89
C LYS A 19 11.32 0.25 -16.44
N ALA A 20 10.57 -0.38 -15.54
CA ALA A 20 10.93 -0.54 -14.13
C ALA A 20 12.23 -1.35 -14.04
N LEU A 21 12.23 -2.61 -14.46
CA LEU A 21 13.41 -3.49 -14.38
C LEU A 21 14.65 -2.96 -15.11
N GLY A 22 14.47 -2.11 -16.13
CA GLY A 22 15.56 -1.48 -16.88
C GLY A 22 16.11 -0.19 -16.27
N THR A 23 15.56 0.30 -15.16
CA THR A 23 15.92 1.57 -14.52
C THR A 23 16.26 1.34 -13.05
N LYS A 24 17.44 1.79 -12.61
CA LYS A 24 17.78 1.83 -11.18
C LYS A 24 17.10 3.04 -10.54
N ARG A 25 16.31 2.79 -9.48
CA ARG A 25 15.44 3.80 -8.86
C ARG A 25 15.73 3.96 -7.35
N PRO A 26 16.95 4.30 -6.90
CA PRO A 26 17.18 4.56 -5.48
C PRO A 26 16.31 5.73 -5.00
N HIS A 27 15.72 5.62 -3.79
CA HIS A 27 14.91 6.69 -3.20
C HIS A 27 15.56 8.08 -3.28
N ALA A 28 14.74 9.11 -3.51
CA ALA A 28 15.15 10.52 -3.60
C ALA A 28 16.30 10.81 -4.59
N THR A 29 16.36 10.05 -5.70
CA THR A 29 17.33 10.29 -6.77
C THR A 29 16.66 10.68 -8.10
N THR A 30 17.49 11.14 -9.05
CA THR A 30 17.05 11.42 -10.41
C THR A 30 16.48 10.19 -11.12
N GLY A 31 16.89 8.98 -10.75
CA GLY A 31 16.36 7.73 -11.31
C GLY A 31 14.88 7.52 -10.97
N THR A 32 14.54 7.61 -9.68
CA THR A 32 13.15 7.49 -9.20
C THR A 32 12.31 8.65 -9.69
N ALA A 33 12.80 9.89 -9.61
CA ALA A 33 12.08 11.06 -10.10
C ALA A 33 11.75 10.95 -11.60
N ALA A 34 12.70 10.51 -12.42
CA ALA A 34 12.48 10.31 -13.85
C ALA A 34 11.49 9.16 -14.13
N PHE A 35 11.50 8.11 -13.32
CA PHE A 35 10.53 7.01 -13.43
C PHE A 35 9.12 7.45 -13.03
N SER A 36 8.96 8.18 -11.92
CA SER A 36 7.68 8.76 -11.50
C SER A 36 7.14 9.73 -12.54
N ALA A 37 7.96 10.65 -13.06
CA ALA A 37 7.57 11.56 -14.13
C ALA A 37 7.16 10.79 -15.41
N TRP A 38 7.86 9.70 -15.73
CA TRP A 38 7.48 8.82 -16.84
C TRP A 38 6.12 8.16 -16.60
N LEU A 39 5.85 7.64 -15.40
CA LEU A 39 4.53 7.09 -15.05
C LEU A 39 3.43 8.13 -15.21
N GLN A 40 3.67 9.36 -14.72
CA GLN A 40 2.70 10.46 -14.77
C GLN A 40 2.14 10.71 -16.18
N THR A 41 2.98 10.57 -17.20
CA THR A 41 2.56 10.74 -18.62
C THR A 41 1.59 9.66 -19.14
N ARG A 42 1.30 8.62 -18.34
CA ARG A 42 0.41 7.49 -18.71
C ARG A 42 -0.95 7.54 -18.04
N PHE A 43 -1.14 8.39 -17.04
CA PHE A 43 -2.43 8.49 -16.38
C PHE A 43 -3.40 9.36 -17.19
N PRO A 44 -4.70 9.09 -17.07
CA PRO A 44 -5.72 9.99 -17.60
C PRO A 44 -5.56 11.41 -17.01
N ALA A 45 -5.84 12.44 -17.80
CA ALA A 45 -5.81 13.81 -17.28
C ALA A 45 -6.87 14.00 -16.18
N ASN A 46 -6.53 14.76 -15.14
CA ASN A 46 -7.40 15.10 -14.01
C ASN A 46 -7.83 13.93 -13.10
N THR A 47 -7.28 12.72 -13.26
CA THR A 47 -7.54 11.59 -12.35
C THR A 47 -6.44 11.38 -11.33
N TRP A 48 -5.39 12.19 -11.35
CA TRP A 48 -4.23 12.02 -10.49
C TRP A 48 -3.67 13.32 -9.96
N HIS A 49 -3.00 13.23 -8.81
CA HIS A 49 -2.21 14.30 -8.22
C HIS A 49 -0.98 13.72 -7.51
N VAL A 50 -0.06 14.61 -7.10
CA VAL A 50 1.14 14.24 -6.33
C VAL A 50 1.09 14.97 -5.00
N ASP A 51 1.32 14.26 -3.91
CA ASP A 51 1.29 14.81 -2.55
C ASP A 51 2.64 15.42 -2.12
N GLY A 52 2.71 15.93 -0.89
CA GLY A 52 3.91 16.58 -0.36
C GLY A 52 5.12 15.66 -0.16
N ALA A 53 4.93 14.34 -0.14
CA ALA A 53 6.02 13.36 -0.09
C ALA A 53 6.43 12.86 -1.48
N GLY A 54 5.75 13.31 -2.54
CA GLY A 54 5.98 12.84 -3.90
C GLY A 54 5.26 11.54 -4.24
N ASN A 55 4.34 11.07 -3.38
CA ASN A 55 3.48 9.95 -3.72
C ASN A 55 2.49 10.39 -4.79
N MET A 56 2.16 9.48 -5.69
CA MET A 56 1.22 9.75 -6.76
C MET A 56 -0.06 9.00 -6.51
N HIS A 57 -1.13 9.77 -6.45
CA HIS A 57 -2.48 9.33 -6.15
C HIS A 57 -3.28 9.34 -7.45
N VAL A 58 -3.94 8.24 -7.78
CA VAL A 58 -4.80 8.12 -8.96
C VAL A 58 -6.15 7.58 -8.54
N ASP A 59 -7.19 8.41 -8.59
CA ASP A 59 -8.55 8.02 -8.23
C ASP A 59 -9.34 7.66 -9.49
N LEU A 60 -9.56 6.36 -9.71
CA LEU A 60 -10.36 5.83 -10.82
C LEU A 60 -11.65 5.18 -10.32
N ARG A 61 -12.07 5.45 -9.08
CA ARG A 61 -13.36 4.99 -8.57
C ARG A 61 -14.49 5.64 -9.35
N LEU A 62 -15.50 4.85 -9.71
CA LEU A 62 -16.68 5.36 -10.41
C LEU A 62 -17.66 6.05 -9.44
N ASP A 63 -17.73 5.55 -8.21
CA ASP A 63 -18.50 6.10 -7.09
C ASP A 63 -17.96 5.54 -5.74
N LYS A 64 -18.66 5.84 -4.64
CA LYS A 64 -18.24 5.52 -3.26
C LYS A 64 -18.33 4.03 -2.90
N THR A 65 -18.93 3.18 -3.73
CA THR A 65 -18.97 1.72 -3.48
C THR A 65 -17.66 1.05 -3.82
N HIS A 66 -16.81 1.67 -4.65
CA HIS A 66 -15.48 1.16 -4.97
C HIS A 66 -14.49 1.48 -3.86
N ARG A 67 -14.27 0.53 -2.96
CA ARG A 67 -13.56 0.76 -1.67
C ARG A 67 -12.21 0.02 -1.59
N THR A 68 -11.59 -0.18 -2.75
CA THR A 68 -10.27 -0.83 -2.88
C THR A 68 -9.18 0.20 -3.15
N LEU A 69 -8.11 0.13 -2.36
CA LEU A 69 -6.85 0.86 -2.56
C LEU A 69 -5.76 -0.13 -3.00
N PHE A 70 -5.13 0.12 -4.16
CA PHE A 70 -3.93 -0.61 -4.58
C PHE A 70 -2.68 0.22 -4.34
N VAL A 71 -1.63 -0.40 -3.81
CA VAL A 71 -0.40 0.28 -3.40
C VAL A 71 0.82 -0.39 -4.03
N ALA A 72 1.76 0.40 -4.53
CA ALA A 72 3.07 -0.06 -4.99
C ALA A 72 4.13 1.03 -4.80
N HIS A 73 5.34 0.68 -4.41
CA HIS A 73 6.41 1.67 -4.25
C HIS A 73 7.26 1.83 -5.51
N VAL A 74 7.68 3.07 -5.81
CA VAL A 74 8.41 3.35 -7.06
C VAL A 74 9.93 3.27 -6.91
N ASP A 75 10.44 3.37 -5.68
CA ASP A 75 11.87 3.25 -5.40
C ASP A 75 12.33 1.80 -5.30
N THR A 76 13.64 1.61 -5.18
CA THR A 76 14.32 0.30 -5.12
C THR A 76 15.56 0.43 -4.24
N VAL A 77 16.06 -0.68 -3.69
CA VAL A 77 17.33 -0.70 -2.93
C VAL A 77 18.62 -0.43 -3.73
N HIS A 78 18.55 -0.18 -5.05
CA HIS A 78 19.75 0.10 -5.85
C HIS A 78 20.64 1.16 -5.19
N LYS A 79 21.97 0.99 -5.29
CA LYS A 79 22.93 1.95 -4.69
C LYS A 79 23.24 3.16 -5.57
N THR A 80 22.96 3.05 -6.87
CA THR A 80 23.30 4.07 -7.88
C THR A 80 22.16 4.24 -8.86
N VAL A 81 22.08 5.42 -9.48
CA VAL A 81 21.17 5.68 -10.59
C VAL A 81 21.72 5.12 -11.90
N GLY A 82 20.85 4.91 -12.89
CA GLY A 82 21.24 4.56 -14.25
C GLY A 82 20.40 3.44 -14.85
N LYS A 83 20.88 2.89 -15.97
CA LYS A 83 20.27 1.72 -16.59
C LYS A 83 20.55 0.49 -15.73
N ASN A 84 19.52 -0.32 -15.47
CA ASN A 84 19.70 -1.67 -14.98
C ASN A 84 19.70 -2.64 -16.17
N VAL A 85 20.70 -3.50 -16.24
CA VAL A 85 20.83 -4.48 -17.32
C VAL A 85 20.33 -5.81 -16.77
N TYR A 86 19.36 -6.41 -17.44
CA TYR A 86 18.81 -7.70 -17.06
C TYR A 86 18.70 -8.63 -18.28
N LYS A 87 18.57 -9.92 -17.99
CA LYS A 87 18.51 -10.98 -18.99
C LYS A 87 17.28 -11.84 -18.72
N HIS A 88 16.61 -12.26 -19.80
CA HIS A 88 15.66 -13.35 -19.73
C HIS A 88 16.43 -14.67 -19.74
N GLY A 89 16.32 -15.43 -18.65
CA GLY A 89 16.81 -16.79 -18.58
C GLY A 89 16.01 -17.74 -19.47
N THR A 90 16.57 -18.92 -19.73
CA THR A 90 15.91 -19.98 -20.51
C THR A 90 14.73 -20.63 -19.78
N ASP A 91 14.59 -20.35 -18.49
CA ASP A 91 13.59 -20.83 -17.53
C ASP A 91 12.37 -19.91 -17.39
N ASN A 92 12.23 -18.89 -18.24
CA ASN A 92 11.28 -17.77 -18.08
C ASN A 92 11.50 -16.96 -16.79
N ILE A 93 12.70 -17.03 -16.21
CA ILE A 93 13.07 -16.21 -15.06
C ILE A 93 13.93 -15.05 -15.51
N ILE A 94 13.55 -13.83 -15.12
CA ILE A 94 14.34 -12.62 -15.36
C ILE A 94 15.29 -12.42 -14.19
N ARG A 95 16.54 -12.03 -14.48
CA ARG A 95 17.58 -11.67 -13.49
C ARG A 95 18.41 -10.48 -13.98
N ALA A 96 18.87 -9.65 -13.06
CA ALA A 96 19.82 -8.59 -13.36
C ALA A 96 21.24 -9.13 -13.58
N ASP A 97 22.06 -8.34 -14.30
CA ASP A 97 23.46 -8.65 -14.57
C ASP A 97 24.35 -7.99 -13.51
N GLY A 98 24.56 -8.70 -12.39
CA GLY A 98 25.50 -8.29 -11.34
C GLY A 98 25.00 -7.21 -10.37
N ASP A 99 23.70 -6.96 -10.31
CA ASP A 99 23.04 -6.04 -9.36
C ASP A 99 21.68 -6.62 -8.94
N VAL A 100 20.92 -5.90 -8.11
CA VAL A 100 19.51 -6.21 -7.83
C VAL A 100 18.65 -6.02 -9.10
N LEU A 101 17.54 -6.74 -9.21
CA LEU A 101 16.65 -6.65 -10.37
C LEU A 101 15.71 -5.45 -10.27
N GLY A 102 15.25 -5.11 -9.07
CA GLY A 102 14.25 -4.08 -8.82
C GLY A 102 12.85 -4.48 -9.28
N ALA A 103 12.55 -5.78 -9.22
CA ALA A 103 11.20 -6.35 -9.31
C ALA A 103 10.42 -6.08 -8.03
N ASP A 104 11.11 -5.99 -6.90
CA ASP A 104 10.68 -5.32 -5.68
C ASP A 104 10.92 -3.78 -5.83
N ASP A 105 9.90 -2.94 -6.01
CA ASP A 105 8.50 -3.23 -6.37
C ASP A 105 8.16 -2.77 -7.81
N GLY A 106 9.10 -2.97 -8.74
CA GLY A 106 8.84 -2.76 -10.17
C GLY A 106 7.71 -3.65 -10.73
N ALA A 107 7.48 -4.82 -10.12
CA ALA A 107 6.46 -5.78 -10.49
C ALA A 107 5.06 -5.32 -10.04
N GLY A 108 4.89 -4.85 -8.82
CA GLY A 108 3.63 -4.28 -8.33
C GLY A 108 3.26 -3.01 -9.09
N VAL A 109 4.21 -2.09 -9.33
CA VAL A 109 3.98 -0.90 -10.16
C VAL A 109 3.40 -1.27 -11.54
N ALA A 110 3.94 -2.30 -12.18
CA ALA A 110 3.45 -2.78 -13.46
C ALA A 110 2.07 -3.45 -13.38
N LEU A 111 1.75 -4.17 -12.29
CA LEU A 111 0.42 -4.72 -12.03
C LEU A 111 -0.64 -3.63 -11.81
N LEU A 112 -0.33 -2.59 -11.04
CA LEU A 112 -1.24 -1.45 -10.84
C LEU A 112 -1.57 -0.77 -12.16
N MET A 113 -0.55 -0.51 -12.99
CA MET A 113 -0.75 0.03 -14.34
C MET A 113 -1.57 -0.92 -15.24
N HIS A 114 -1.43 -2.23 -15.05
CA HIS A 114 -2.20 -3.24 -15.78
C HIS A 114 -3.68 -3.28 -15.35
N LEU A 115 -3.97 -3.18 -14.04
CA LEU A 115 -5.33 -3.07 -13.52
C LEU A 115 -6.04 -1.83 -14.06
N MET A 116 -5.36 -0.67 -14.03
CA MET A 116 -5.87 0.57 -14.64
C MET A 116 -6.11 0.41 -16.15
N ALA A 117 -5.24 -0.32 -16.86
CA ALA A 117 -5.41 -0.61 -18.28
C ALA A 117 -6.68 -1.39 -18.60
N HIS A 118 -7.10 -2.23 -17.67
CA HIS A 118 -8.30 -3.07 -17.78
C HIS A 118 -9.53 -2.41 -17.17
N GLY A 119 -9.43 -1.16 -16.71
CA GLY A 119 -10.55 -0.39 -16.20
C GLY A 119 -11.07 -0.88 -14.86
N VAL A 120 -10.22 -1.51 -14.04
CA VAL A 120 -10.59 -1.88 -12.66
C VAL A 120 -10.84 -0.60 -11.85
N PRO A 121 -12.03 -0.40 -11.28
CA PRO A 121 -12.35 0.82 -10.55
C PRO A 121 -11.78 0.75 -9.13
N ALA A 122 -10.78 1.57 -8.84
CA ALA A 122 -10.10 1.60 -7.55
C ALA A 122 -9.33 2.92 -7.37
N TYR A 123 -8.84 3.13 -6.15
CA TYR A 123 -7.81 4.12 -5.90
C TYR A 123 -6.44 3.46 -6.03
N TYR A 124 -5.52 4.10 -6.74
CA TYR A 124 -4.16 3.61 -6.92
C TYR A 124 -3.17 4.59 -6.32
N LEU A 125 -2.27 4.07 -5.50
CA LEU A 125 -1.26 4.83 -4.80
C LEU A 125 0.13 4.31 -5.16
N PHE A 126 0.96 5.20 -5.71
CA PHE A 126 2.37 4.94 -5.95
C PHE A 126 3.20 5.71 -4.92
N THR A 127 3.81 4.98 -4.00
CA THR A 127 4.52 5.54 -2.85
C THR A 127 6.00 5.76 -3.12
N GLN A 128 6.61 6.64 -2.33
CA GLN A 128 8.04 6.92 -2.34
C GLN A 128 8.71 6.44 -1.05
N GLY A 129 9.89 5.83 -1.15
CA GLY A 129 10.74 5.61 0.02
C GLY A 129 10.29 4.48 0.93
N GLU A 130 9.63 3.45 0.39
CA GLU A 130 9.34 2.21 1.11
C GLU A 130 10.66 1.61 1.61
N GLU A 131 11.66 1.55 0.73
CA GLU A 131 13.00 1.00 0.94
C GLU A 131 13.87 1.84 1.90
N ARG A 132 13.29 2.92 2.41
CA ARG A 132 13.83 3.83 3.43
C ARG A 132 12.89 3.92 4.63
N GLY A 133 12.10 2.87 4.83
CA GLY A 133 11.13 2.72 5.89
C GLY A 133 9.83 3.46 5.61
N GLY A 134 9.16 3.23 4.48
CA GLY A 134 7.78 3.69 4.24
C GLY A 134 7.54 5.20 4.38
N ILE A 135 8.47 6.04 3.92
CA ILE A 135 8.37 7.50 4.03
C ILE A 135 7.05 8.00 3.43
N GLY A 136 6.74 7.52 2.23
CA GLY A 136 5.55 7.86 1.46
C GLY A 136 4.28 7.40 2.15
N ALA A 137 4.17 6.13 2.52
CA ALA A 137 2.98 5.60 3.18
C ALA A 137 2.72 6.27 4.54
N ARG A 138 3.75 6.55 5.33
CA ARG A 138 3.59 7.31 6.59
C ARG A 138 3.04 8.72 6.37
N TYR A 139 3.48 9.38 5.30
CA TYR A 139 2.92 10.67 4.92
C TYR A 139 1.43 10.55 4.58
N VAL A 140 1.03 9.53 3.80
CA VAL A 140 -0.37 9.28 3.47
C VAL A 140 -1.19 8.96 4.72
N ALA A 141 -0.72 8.07 5.60
CA ALA A 141 -1.40 7.73 6.84
C ALA A 141 -1.68 8.95 7.72
N LYS A 142 -0.75 9.90 7.75
CA LYS A 142 -0.86 11.13 8.55
C LYS A 142 -1.75 12.20 7.90
N HIS A 143 -1.62 12.41 6.60
CA HIS A 143 -2.20 13.58 5.92
C HIS A 143 -3.46 13.26 5.09
N TYR A 144 -3.74 11.99 4.85
CA TYR A 144 -4.86 11.50 4.06
C TYR A 144 -5.72 10.50 4.85
N ALA A 145 -5.69 10.54 6.18
CA ALA A 145 -6.46 9.63 7.04
C ALA A 145 -7.96 9.64 6.69
N GLU A 146 -8.54 10.82 6.41
CA GLU A 146 -9.94 10.96 6.00
C GLU A 146 -10.24 10.22 4.68
N THR A 147 -9.29 10.20 3.75
CA THR A 147 -9.42 9.41 2.51
C THR A 147 -9.25 7.93 2.79
N LEU A 148 -8.30 7.55 3.66
CA LEU A 148 -8.01 6.15 3.95
C LEU A 148 -9.19 5.42 4.58
N VAL A 149 -9.94 6.07 5.48
CA VAL A 149 -11.14 5.46 6.10
C VAL A 149 -12.29 5.22 5.10
N GLU A 150 -12.19 5.73 3.87
CA GLU A 150 -13.11 5.40 2.79
C GLU A 150 -12.85 4.01 2.19
N PHE A 151 -11.74 3.35 2.49
CA PHE A 151 -11.41 2.04 1.93
C PHE A 151 -11.71 0.91 2.90
N ASP A 152 -12.15 -0.21 2.33
CA ASP A 152 -12.31 -1.47 3.06
C ASP A 152 -11.04 -2.30 3.01
N ARG A 153 -10.24 -2.12 1.93
CA ARG A 153 -9.04 -2.91 1.69
C ARG A 153 -7.93 -2.11 1.01
N ALA A 154 -6.70 -2.34 1.47
CA ALA A 154 -5.45 -1.85 0.89
C ALA A 154 -4.57 -3.04 0.50
N ILE A 155 -4.30 -3.17 -0.81
CA ILE A 155 -3.62 -4.32 -1.39
C ILE A 155 -2.27 -3.88 -1.96
N ALA A 156 -1.18 -4.42 -1.42
CA ALA A 156 0.15 -4.35 -2.04
C ALA A 156 0.44 -5.58 -2.89
N PHE A 157 1.14 -5.38 -4.00
CA PHE A 157 1.64 -6.45 -4.86
C PHE A 157 3.17 -6.52 -4.74
N ASP A 158 3.64 -6.70 -3.52
CA ASP A 158 5.02 -6.46 -3.11
C ASP A 158 5.52 -7.58 -2.17
N ARG A 159 5.29 -8.83 -2.57
CA ARG A 159 5.71 -9.99 -1.78
C ARG A 159 6.43 -11.00 -2.67
N ARG A 160 7.56 -11.50 -2.17
CA ARG A 160 8.26 -12.63 -2.76
C ARG A 160 7.40 -13.90 -2.77
N GLY A 161 7.82 -14.90 -3.54
CA GLY A 161 7.10 -16.17 -3.63
C GLY A 161 5.89 -16.10 -4.54
N LYS A 162 4.98 -17.07 -4.45
CA LYS A 162 3.92 -17.30 -5.46
C LYS A 162 2.55 -17.62 -4.87
N ASP A 163 2.43 -17.58 -3.55
CA ASP A 163 1.38 -18.28 -2.82
C ASP A 163 0.96 -17.56 -1.53
N SER A 164 1.58 -16.44 -1.15
CA SER A 164 1.22 -15.71 0.07
C SER A 164 0.14 -14.67 -0.20
N ILE A 165 -0.87 -14.64 0.68
CA ILE A 165 -1.70 -13.47 0.98
C ILE A 165 -1.47 -13.11 2.44
N ILE A 166 -0.81 -11.99 2.69
CA ILE A 166 -0.32 -11.67 4.03
C ILE A 166 -1.46 -11.27 4.99
N THR A 167 -1.54 -11.93 6.15
CA THR A 167 -2.52 -11.60 7.22
C THR A 167 -1.92 -10.90 8.42
N TYR A 168 -0.58 -10.92 8.56
CA TYR A 168 0.15 -10.21 9.60
C TYR A 168 1.36 -9.46 9.04
N GLN A 169 1.59 -8.24 9.49
CA GLN A 169 2.77 -7.43 9.19
C GLN A 169 3.37 -6.93 10.50
N GLY A 170 4.68 -7.09 10.67
CA GLY A 170 5.36 -6.70 11.92
C GLY A 170 4.91 -7.48 13.15
N GLY A 171 4.23 -8.62 12.97
CA GLY A 171 3.64 -9.42 14.05
C GLY A 171 2.26 -8.95 14.51
N GLU A 172 1.66 -7.94 13.86
CA GLU A 172 0.31 -7.46 14.12
C GLU A 172 -0.64 -7.82 12.97
N ARG A 173 -1.90 -8.10 13.30
CA ARG A 173 -2.94 -8.46 12.34
C ARG A 173 -3.24 -7.28 11.41
N CYS A 174 -3.00 -7.47 10.12
CA CYS A 174 -3.25 -6.47 9.09
C CYS A 174 -4.44 -6.81 8.20
N CYS A 175 -4.75 -8.10 8.02
CA CYS A 175 -5.85 -8.60 7.19
C CYS A 175 -6.49 -9.81 7.86
N SER A 176 -7.82 -9.96 7.73
CA SER A 176 -8.56 -11.10 8.22
C SER A 176 -8.27 -12.38 7.41
N ASP A 177 -8.34 -13.53 8.08
CA ASP A 177 -8.23 -14.84 7.44
C ASP A 177 -9.44 -15.06 6.52
N GLU A 178 -10.63 -14.57 6.89
CA GLU A 178 -11.82 -14.63 6.04
C GLU A 178 -11.61 -13.91 4.70
N PHE A 179 -11.07 -12.68 4.71
CA PHE A 179 -10.70 -11.99 3.49
C PHE A 179 -9.62 -12.76 2.70
N ALA A 180 -8.56 -13.18 3.38
CA ALA A 180 -7.44 -13.84 2.74
C ALA A 180 -7.81 -15.20 2.13
N ASP A 181 -8.65 -15.99 2.79
CA ASP A 181 -9.17 -17.27 2.31
C ASP A 181 -10.04 -17.07 1.06
N ILE A 182 -10.97 -16.12 1.09
CA ILE A 182 -11.85 -15.86 -0.06
C ILE A 182 -11.05 -15.34 -1.26
N LEU A 183 -10.08 -14.45 -1.04
CA LEU A 183 -9.20 -13.97 -2.11
C LEU A 183 -8.28 -15.09 -2.65
N ALA A 184 -7.74 -15.93 -1.77
CA ALA A 184 -6.95 -17.09 -2.15
C ALA A 184 -7.76 -18.05 -3.02
N ASP A 185 -8.97 -18.41 -2.58
CA ASP A 185 -9.88 -19.29 -3.33
C ASP A 185 -10.18 -18.70 -4.72
N ASP A 186 -10.53 -17.41 -4.80
CA ASP A 186 -10.84 -16.79 -6.09
C ASP A 186 -9.61 -16.75 -7.03
N LEU A 187 -8.42 -16.41 -6.52
CA LEU A 187 -7.18 -16.49 -7.30
C LEU A 187 -6.90 -17.92 -7.77
N ASN A 188 -6.99 -18.91 -6.88
CA ASN A 188 -6.71 -20.32 -7.20
C ASN A 188 -7.67 -20.88 -8.27
N LEU A 189 -8.88 -20.33 -8.40
CA LEU A 189 -9.80 -20.68 -9.48
C LEU A 189 -9.37 -20.12 -10.86
N ARG A 190 -8.49 -19.12 -10.91
CA ARG A 190 -8.10 -18.45 -12.17
C ARG A 190 -6.95 -19.13 -12.89
N HIS A 191 -6.16 -19.95 -12.21
CA HIS A 191 -5.04 -20.67 -12.81
C HIS A 191 -4.72 -21.95 -12.03
N ASN A 192 -4.58 -23.08 -12.74
CA ASN A 192 -4.40 -24.41 -12.12
C ASN A 192 -3.12 -24.55 -11.26
N ASP A 193 -2.11 -23.74 -11.53
CA ASP A 193 -0.83 -23.78 -10.81
C ASP A 193 -0.79 -22.82 -9.61
N PHE A 194 -1.88 -22.10 -9.32
CA PHE A 194 -1.95 -21.23 -8.16
C PHE A 194 -2.27 -22.03 -6.90
N LEU A 195 -1.58 -21.65 -5.83
CA LEU A 195 -1.70 -22.23 -4.49
C LEU A 195 -1.68 -21.12 -3.44
N TYR A 196 -2.34 -19.99 -3.72
CA TYR A 196 -2.46 -18.89 -2.79
C TYR A 196 -3.13 -19.34 -1.49
N SER A 197 -2.65 -18.83 -0.37
CA SER A 197 -3.18 -19.10 0.96
C SER A 197 -2.82 -17.95 1.92
N PRO A 198 -3.54 -17.80 3.05
CA PRO A 198 -3.16 -16.87 4.09
C PRO A 198 -1.76 -17.16 4.66
N ASP A 199 -0.95 -16.11 4.81
CA ASP A 199 0.43 -16.19 5.31
C ASP A 199 0.66 -15.13 6.41
N SER A 200 0.99 -15.58 7.62
CA SER A 200 1.24 -14.72 8.78
C SER A 200 2.69 -14.27 8.94
N SER A 201 3.57 -14.60 7.98
CA SER A 201 5.01 -14.33 8.04
C SER A 201 5.42 -12.95 7.50
N GLY A 202 4.46 -12.06 7.25
CA GLY A 202 4.73 -10.72 6.73
C GLY A 202 5.57 -9.88 7.69
N VAL A 203 6.57 -9.20 7.14
CA VAL A 203 7.46 -8.32 7.91
C VAL A 203 6.99 -6.88 7.78
N TYR A 204 6.99 -6.34 6.58
CA TYR A 204 6.59 -4.98 6.30
C TYR A 204 6.28 -4.82 4.80
N THR A 205 5.39 -3.89 4.50
CA THR A 205 5.20 -3.19 3.22
C THR A 205 4.33 -1.97 3.54
N ASP A 206 4.15 -1.04 2.62
CA ASP A 206 3.48 0.24 2.85
C ASP A 206 2.07 0.12 3.46
N THR A 207 1.31 -0.92 3.14
CA THR A 207 -0.05 -1.14 3.70
C THR A 207 -0.05 -1.35 5.22
N ALA A 208 1.10 -1.69 5.84
CA ALA A 208 1.25 -1.74 7.29
C ALA A 208 0.97 -0.39 7.96
N GLU A 209 1.24 0.72 7.27
CA GLU A 209 1.01 2.07 7.81
C GLU A 209 -0.48 2.44 7.85
N PHE A 210 -1.35 1.64 7.22
CA PHE A 210 -2.79 1.91 7.10
C PHE A 210 -3.65 1.00 8.00
N THR A 211 -3.06 0.06 8.75
CA THR A 211 -3.78 -0.98 9.52
C THR A 211 -4.67 -0.43 10.64
N LEU A 212 -4.49 0.80 11.08
CA LEU A 212 -5.39 1.44 12.05
C LEU A 212 -6.57 2.16 11.39
N LEU A 213 -6.58 2.28 10.07
CA LEU A 213 -7.53 3.08 9.29
C LEU A 213 -8.35 2.23 8.31
N ILE A 214 -7.74 1.17 7.77
CA ILE A 214 -8.34 0.29 6.76
C ILE A 214 -8.49 -1.12 7.35
N PRO A 215 -9.69 -1.74 7.26
CA PRO A 215 -9.93 -3.11 7.71
C PRO A 215 -8.94 -4.11 7.13
N GLU A 216 -8.83 -4.22 5.81
CA GLU A 216 -8.04 -5.29 5.19
C GLU A 216 -6.77 -4.73 4.52
N CYS A 217 -5.65 -4.71 5.24
CA CYS A 217 -4.35 -4.39 4.69
C CYS A 217 -3.57 -5.68 4.41
N THR A 218 -3.26 -5.97 3.16
CA THR A 218 -2.52 -7.19 2.78
C THR A 218 -1.42 -6.91 1.77
N ASN A 219 -0.60 -7.93 1.54
CA ASN A 219 0.47 -7.97 0.57
C ASN A 219 0.46 -9.34 -0.13
N ILE A 220 0.51 -9.35 -1.45
CA ILE A 220 0.28 -10.55 -2.28
C ILE A 220 1.55 -10.94 -3.02
N SER A 221 1.90 -12.21 -2.96
CA SER A 221 3.04 -12.76 -3.70
C SER A 221 2.94 -12.51 -5.21
N VAL A 222 4.01 -11.99 -5.83
CA VAL A 222 4.03 -11.64 -7.26
C VAL A 222 5.01 -12.45 -8.11
N GLY A 223 5.75 -13.39 -7.51
CA GLY A 223 6.66 -14.28 -8.23
C GLY A 223 8.11 -13.82 -8.32
N TYR A 224 8.48 -12.71 -7.66
CA TYR A 224 9.89 -12.43 -7.43
C TYR A 224 10.42 -13.24 -6.24
N ASP A 225 11.73 -13.43 -6.18
CA ASP A 225 12.41 -14.11 -5.08
C ASP A 225 13.83 -13.55 -4.90
N HIS A 226 14.40 -13.72 -3.70
CA HIS A 226 15.69 -13.17 -3.28
C HIS A 226 15.80 -11.65 -3.45
N GLU A 227 14.71 -10.94 -3.13
CA GLU A 227 14.62 -9.49 -3.10
C GLU A 227 15.79 -8.86 -2.33
N HIS A 228 16.18 -7.66 -2.78
CA HIS A 228 17.28 -6.87 -2.25
C HIS A 228 18.67 -7.49 -2.37
N THR A 229 18.80 -8.60 -3.10
CA THR A 229 20.10 -9.25 -3.36
C THR A 229 20.43 -9.28 -4.84
N THR A 230 21.70 -9.52 -5.17
CA THR A 230 22.13 -9.74 -6.57
C THR A 230 21.61 -11.05 -7.17
N LYS A 231 20.88 -11.86 -6.39
CA LYS A 231 20.19 -13.07 -6.85
C LYS A 231 18.71 -12.81 -7.13
N GLU A 232 18.23 -11.59 -6.95
CA GLU A 232 16.84 -11.22 -7.20
C GLU A 232 16.41 -11.67 -8.60
N SER A 233 15.25 -12.31 -8.64
CA SER A 233 14.72 -12.90 -9.86
C SER A 233 13.21 -12.77 -9.92
N LEU A 234 12.63 -12.77 -11.12
CA LEU A 234 11.17 -12.73 -11.33
C LEU A 234 10.74 -13.87 -12.26
N ASP A 235 9.84 -14.73 -11.78
CA ASP A 235 9.22 -15.77 -12.60
C ASP A 235 8.10 -15.17 -13.47
N ILE A 236 8.35 -15.10 -14.78
CA ILE A 236 7.43 -14.46 -15.73
C ILE A 236 6.20 -15.31 -16.01
N ASN A 237 6.27 -16.64 -15.85
CA ASN A 237 5.09 -17.48 -16.06
C ASN A 237 4.06 -17.24 -14.95
N HIS A 238 4.51 -17.24 -13.69
CA HIS A 238 3.63 -16.92 -12.57
C HIS A 238 3.13 -15.48 -12.65
N TYR A 239 4.02 -14.51 -12.94
CA TYR A 239 3.65 -13.10 -13.01
C TYR A 239 2.60 -12.81 -14.11
N ASP A 240 2.73 -13.42 -15.29
CA ASP A 240 1.75 -13.29 -16.38
C ASP A 240 0.39 -13.92 -16.01
N ALA A 241 0.40 -15.09 -15.38
CA ALA A 241 -0.80 -15.72 -14.87
C ALA A 241 -1.48 -14.82 -13.82
N LEU A 242 -0.70 -14.21 -12.92
CA LEU A 242 -1.23 -13.36 -11.85
C LEU A 242 -1.87 -12.11 -12.44
N ALA A 243 -1.18 -11.43 -13.37
CA ALA A 243 -1.71 -10.26 -14.04
C ALA A 243 -3.08 -10.52 -14.70
N LYS A 244 -3.24 -11.68 -15.35
CA LYS A 244 -4.53 -12.10 -15.93
C LYS A 244 -5.59 -12.41 -14.88
N ALA A 245 -5.21 -12.95 -13.73
CA ALA A 245 -6.14 -13.30 -12.67
C ALA A 245 -6.70 -12.04 -11.98
N VAL A 246 -5.83 -11.10 -11.59
CA VAL A 246 -6.20 -9.94 -10.76
C VAL A 246 -7.18 -8.97 -11.44
N VAL A 247 -7.16 -8.89 -12.78
CA VAL A 247 -8.11 -8.06 -13.55
C VAL A 247 -9.51 -8.66 -13.61
N GLN A 248 -9.66 -9.93 -13.25
CA GLN A 248 -10.94 -10.64 -13.27
C GLN A 248 -11.51 -10.82 -11.85
N ILE A 249 -10.80 -10.41 -10.78
CA ILE A 249 -11.30 -10.49 -9.39
C ILE A 249 -12.40 -9.43 -9.20
N ASP A 250 -13.51 -9.81 -8.58
CA ASP A 250 -14.53 -8.86 -8.14
C ASP A 250 -14.11 -8.29 -6.78
N TRP A 251 -13.27 -7.27 -6.84
CA TRP A 251 -12.67 -6.68 -5.64
C TRP A 251 -13.72 -6.16 -4.66
N ASP A 252 -14.82 -5.59 -5.15
CA ASP A 252 -15.86 -5.01 -4.29
C ASP A 252 -16.73 -6.06 -3.58
N ALA A 253 -16.79 -7.28 -4.11
CA ALA A 253 -17.49 -8.40 -3.48
C ALA A 253 -16.72 -9.06 -2.32
N LEU A 254 -15.42 -8.76 -2.17
CA LEU A 254 -14.61 -9.30 -1.07
C LEU A 254 -15.06 -8.72 0.29
N PRO A 255 -15.00 -9.49 1.39
CA PRO A 255 -15.44 -9.01 2.69
C PRO A 255 -14.53 -7.93 3.28
N ALA A 256 -14.95 -7.34 4.39
CA ALA A 256 -14.12 -6.55 5.28
C ALA A 256 -14.49 -6.95 6.71
N ALA A 257 -13.77 -7.94 7.24
CA ALA A 257 -14.11 -8.64 8.48
C ALA A 257 -13.22 -8.24 9.66
N ARG A 258 -12.00 -7.72 9.41
CA ARG A 258 -11.13 -7.23 10.48
C ARG A 258 -11.67 -5.91 11.03
N ASP A 259 -11.69 -5.78 12.36
CA ASP A 259 -11.86 -4.49 13.03
C ASP A 259 -10.48 -3.86 13.29
N PRO A 260 -10.14 -2.72 12.66
CA PRO A 260 -8.87 -2.02 12.87
C PRO A 260 -8.55 -1.65 14.32
N LEU A 261 -9.57 -1.56 15.17
CA LEU A 261 -9.45 -1.09 16.56
C LEU A 261 -9.21 -2.23 17.56
N VAL A 262 -9.26 -3.49 17.10
CA VAL A 262 -9.04 -4.67 17.93
C VAL A 262 -7.59 -5.16 17.78
N GLU A 263 -6.87 -5.18 18.89
CA GLU A 263 -5.50 -5.71 18.93
C GLU A 263 -5.50 -7.23 18.71
N ASP A 264 -4.74 -7.68 17.72
CA ASP A 264 -4.40 -9.08 17.51
C ASP A 264 -2.92 -9.17 17.09
N SER A 265 -2.10 -9.77 17.96
CA SER A 265 -0.65 -9.89 17.80
C SER A 265 -0.22 -11.35 17.93
N LEU A 266 0.69 -11.77 17.05
CA LEU A 266 1.32 -13.09 17.08
C LEU A 266 2.20 -13.27 18.33
N TYR A 267 2.80 -12.18 18.83
CA TYR A 267 3.74 -12.21 19.94
C TYR A 267 3.11 -11.60 21.19
N LYS A 268 2.44 -12.43 21.99
CA LYS A 268 1.95 -12.01 23.31
C LYS A 268 3.11 -11.93 24.31
N PHE A 269 3.56 -10.72 24.64
CA PHE A 269 4.49 -10.53 25.75
C PHE A 269 3.77 -10.81 27.07
N ASN A 270 4.12 -11.91 27.71
CA ASN A 270 3.59 -12.30 29.01
C ASN A 270 4.22 -11.40 30.08
N THR A 271 3.62 -10.23 30.35
CA THR A 271 4.02 -9.39 31.49
C THR A 271 3.49 -10.01 32.78
N THR A 272 4.18 -11.02 33.28
CA THR A 272 4.01 -11.46 34.67
C THR A 272 4.58 -10.38 35.59
N SER A 273 3.77 -9.40 35.98
CA SER A 273 3.91 -8.74 37.27
C SER A 273 2.56 -8.67 37.95
N THR A 274 2.39 -9.60 38.89
CA THR A 274 1.58 -9.51 40.11
C THR A 274 0.91 -8.15 40.36
N HIS A 275 -0.42 -8.10 40.28
CA HIS A 275 -1.37 -7.79 41.37
C HIS A 275 -2.76 -7.47 40.78
N GLY A 276 -3.73 -8.37 41.01
CA GLY A 276 -5.14 -8.03 41.21
C GLY A 276 -6.00 -7.58 40.03
N GLY A 277 -6.71 -8.53 39.41
CA GLY A 277 -8.13 -8.41 39.07
C GLY A 277 -8.55 -7.59 37.85
N GLY A 278 -9.06 -8.27 36.82
CA GLY A 278 -9.93 -7.68 35.79
C GLY A 278 -9.50 -8.00 34.36
N TRP A 279 -10.13 -9.00 33.76
CA TRP A 279 -10.04 -9.27 32.33
C TRP A 279 -10.68 -8.11 31.56
N GLY A 280 -9.86 -7.22 31.01
CA GLY A 280 -10.29 -6.13 30.12
C GLY A 280 -9.61 -6.27 28.78
N LYS A 281 -10.40 -6.49 27.71
CA LYS A 281 -9.95 -6.22 26.33
C LYS A 281 -9.43 -4.78 26.31
N LYS A 282 -8.19 -4.58 25.85
CA LYS A 282 -7.65 -3.24 25.64
C LYS A 282 -8.30 -2.70 24.37
N TYR A 283 -9.42 -1.99 24.53
CA TYR A 283 -9.93 -1.14 23.48
C TYR A 283 -8.96 0.03 23.36
N TYR A 284 -8.38 0.27 22.18
CA TYR A 284 -7.78 1.56 21.91
C TYR A 284 -8.89 2.59 22.02
N ASN A 285 -8.89 3.38 23.11
CA ASN A 285 -9.74 4.55 23.21
C ASN A 285 -9.37 5.44 22.01
N THR A 286 -10.35 6.00 21.31
CA THR A 286 -10.14 6.99 20.26
C THR A 286 -9.13 8.08 20.67
N TYR A 287 -9.00 8.41 21.96
CA TYR A 287 -7.94 9.26 22.53
C TYR A 287 -6.49 8.76 22.32
N ASP A 288 -6.19 7.46 22.39
CA ASP A 288 -4.84 6.93 22.15
C ASP A 288 -4.46 6.96 20.67
N LEU A 289 -5.45 6.90 19.77
CA LEU A 289 -5.28 7.12 18.34
C LEU A 289 -4.96 8.59 18.03
N TYR A 290 -5.61 9.54 18.72
CA TYR A 290 -5.28 10.96 18.63
C TYR A 290 -3.91 11.31 19.23
N ALA A 291 -3.45 10.58 20.26
CA ALA A 291 -2.12 10.79 20.86
C ALA A 291 -0.93 10.44 19.92
N LYS A 292 -1.15 9.63 18.87
CA LYS A 292 -0.14 9.42 17.81
C LYS A 292 -0.04 10.60 16.83
N TYR A 293 -1.03 11.50 16.84
CA TYR A 293 -1.15 12.66 15.95
C TYR A 293 -1.10 14.00 16.69
N ASP A 294 -0.58 14.01 17.92
CA ASP A 294 -0.60 15.12 18.89
C ASP A 294 0.31 16.32 18.57
N ASN A 295 0.46 16.66 17.28
CA ASN A 295 1.00 17.94 16.84
C ASN A 295 -0.10 18.76 16.13
N LEU A 296 -1.23 18.97 16.82
CA LEU A 296 -2.15 20.05 16.50
C LEU A 296 -1.74 21.29 17.31
N ASP A 297 -0.83 22.08 16.75
CA ASP A 297 -0.68 23.47 17.18
C ASP A 297 -1.84 24.31 16.60
N LEU A 298 -2.19 25.43 17.26
CA LEU A 298 -3.24 26.33 16.77
C LEU A 298 -2.90 26.91 15.38
N TYR A 299 -1.61 26.92 15.01
CA TYR A 299 -1.10 27.38 13.72
C TYR A 299 -1.45 26.45 12.55
N GLY A 300 -1.69 25.16 12.81
CA GLY A 300 -2.08 24.17 11.82
C GLY A 300 -3.57 24.17 11.47
N MET A 301 -4.42 24.84 12.27
CA MET A 301 -5.86 24.85 12.06
C MET A 301 -6.29 25.90 11.02
N THR A 302 -7.12 25.47 10.07
CA THR A 302 -7.80 26.39 9.17
C THR A 302 -8.88 27.17 9.91
N LYS A 303 -9.23 28.35 9.38
CA LYS A 303 -10.33 29.18 9.91
C LYS A 303 -11.65 28.41 10.03
N HIS A 304 -11.91 27.45 9.14
CA HIS A 304 -13.14 26.68 9.17
C HIS A 304 -13.14 25.70 10.35
N GLU A 305 -12.04 25.01 10.61
CA GLU A 305 -11.88 24.10 11.75
C GLU A 305 -11.92 24.86 13.08
N MET A 306 -11.33 26.05 13.14
CA MET A 306 -11.46 26.92 14.32
C MET A 306 -12.90 27.35 14.57
N LEU A 307 -13.66 27.64 13.50
CA LEU A 307 -15.07 28.01 13.60
C LEU A 307 -15.93 26.83 13.99
N ASP A 308 -15.74 25.66 13.38
CA ASP A 308 -16.45 24.44 13.71
C ASP A 308 -16.22 24.06 15.18
N MET A 309 -14.96 24.08 15.64
CA MET A 309 -14.60 23.85 17.03
C MET A 309 -15.21 24.89 17.99
N ALA A 310 -15.32 26.16 17.58
CA ALA A 310 -16.02 27.17 18.37
C ALA A 310 -17.50 26.85 18.60
N TYR A 311 -18.11 26.05 17.71
CA TYR A 311 -19.51 25.61 17.83
C TYR A 311 -19.65 24.24 18.49
N THR A 312 -18.73 23.31 18.21
CA THR A 312 -18.83 21.92 18.64
C THR A 312 -18.16 21.66 19.99
N ASP A 313 -17.05 22.34 20.28
CA ASP A 313 -16.31 22.24 21.55
C ASP A 313 -15.59 23.57 21.93
N PRO A 314 -16.36 24.58 22.37
CA PRO A 314 -15.81 25.90 22.68
C PRO A 314 -14.85 25.90 23.87
N GLU A 315 -14.97 24.95 24.80
CA GLU A 315 -14.06 24.86 25.96
C GLU A 315 -12.67 24.40 25.54
N LEU A 316 -12.60 23.43 24.63
CA LEU A 316 -11.34 22.96 24.06
C LEU A 316 -10.65 24.05 23.24
N LEU A 317 -11.39 24.78 22.40
CA LEU A 317 -10.83 25.90 21.64
C LEU A 317 -10.21 26.97 22.55
N VAL A 318 -10.89 27.31 23.65
CA VAL A 318 -10.38 28.26 24.65
C VAL A 318 -9.13 27.72 25.35
N ALA A 319 -9.09 26.43 25.68
CA ALA A 319 -7.92 25.80 26.29
C ALA A 319 -6.70 25.83 25.34
N LEU A 320 -6.90 25.58 24.05
CA LEU A 320 -5.84 25.65 23.03
C LEU A 320 -5.31 27.07 22.86
N ILE A 321 -6.19 28.07 22.79
CA ILE A 321 -5.80 29.50 22.72
C ILE A 321 -5.02 29.92 23.98
N ARG A 322 -5.45 29.46 25.16
CA ARG A 322 -4.78 29.78 26.43
C ARG A 322 -3.38 29.16 26.52
N ASN A 323 -3.24 27.91 26.10
CA ASN A 323 -1.96 27.22 26.03
C ASN A 323 -0.99 27.96 25.09
N GLU A 324 -1.46 28.34 23.89
CA GLU A 324 -0.67 29.06 22.89
C GLU A 324 -0.24 30.46 23.37
N LEU A 325 -1.09 31.15 24.12
CA LEU A 325 -0.78 32.46 24.70
C LEU A 325 0.05 32.37 26.00
N GLY A 326 0.39 31.16 26.47
CA GLY A 326 1.09 30.95 27.74
C GLY A 326 0.29 31.38 28.97
N LEU A 327 -1.05 31.38 28.86
CA LEU A 327 -1.99 31.83 29.88
C LEU A 327 -2.60 30.61 30.59
N ASN A 328 -1.87 30.05 31.58
CA ASN A 328 -2.44 29.04 32.48
C ASN A 328 -3.65 29.64 33.23
#